data_AF-A0A161VLG4-F1
#
_entry.id   AF-A0A161VLG4-F1
#
_cell.length_a   1.000
_cell.length_b   1.000
_cell.length_c   1.000
_cell.angle_alpha   90.00
_cell.angle_beta   90.00
_cell.angle_gamma   90.00
#
_symmetry.space_group_name_H-M   'P 1'
#
loop_
_entity.id
_entity.type
_entity.pdbx_description
1 polymer ?
#
loop_
_entity_poly.entity_id
_entity_poly.type
_entity_poly.pdbx_seq_one_letter_code
_entity_poly.pdbx_strand_id
1 'polypeptide(L)'
;MNHISKLFAWVLLGISALSICFLCFSPTLPIKLPSSNQAISFMMIGKAPVAYIPFQELDQLGFWLNIIMTCPLGIFTYILFSPKFKISHVITTGILIGFTIEFIQFITDNLAITHRWVDINDVLANTLGFVVGYYLSKLIDK
;
A
#
# COMPACT_ATOMS: atom_id res chain seq x y z
N MET A 1 -7.65 26.90 1.46
CA MET A 1 -6.26 26.52 1.80
C MET A 1 -5.27 27.52 1.23
N ASN A 2 -4.47 28.17 2.06
CA ASN A 2 -3.47 29.16 1.62
C ASN A 2 -2.27 28.48 0.92
N HIS A 3 -1.38 29.25 0.29
CA HIS A 3 -0.24 28.69 -0.44
C HIS A 3 0.72 27.86 0.44
N ILE A 4 0.92 28.28 1.69
CA ILE A 4 1.83 27.62 2.63
C ILE A 4 1.30 26.24 3.03
N SER A 5 0.00 26.13 3.35
CA SER A 5 -0.63 24.84 3.70
C SER A 5 -0.68 23.87 2.52
N LYS A 6 -0.88 24.37 1.28
CA LYS A 6 -0.75 23.56 0.07
C LYS A 6 0.67 23.01 -0.11
N LEU A 7 1.68 23.85 0.04
CA LEU A 7 3.08 23.42 -0.05
C LEU A 7 3.39 22.37 1.00
N PHE A 8 2.96 22.58 2.24
CA PHE A 8 3.15 21.63 3.33
C PHE A 8 2.49 20.27 3.04
N ALA A 9 1.25 20.25 2.54
CA ALA A 9 0.57 19.01 2.15
C ALA A 9 1.30 18.25 1.02
N TRP A 10 1.87 18.96 0.04
CA TRP A 10 2.70 18.34 -1.00
C TRP A 10 3.98 17.72 -0.44
N VAL A 11 4.64 18.40 0.50
CA VAL A 11 5.84 17.86 1.17
C VAL A 11 5.50 16.59 1.93
N LEU A 12 4.40 16.58 2.70
CA LEU A 12 3.96 15.40 3.44
C LEU A 12 3.53 14.25 2.52
N LEU A 13 2.88 14.54 1.40
CA LEU A 13 2.58 13.54 0.37
C LEU A 13 3.87 12.89 -0.16
N GLY A 14 4.88 13.71 -0.47
CA GLY A 14 6.19 13.24 -0.93
C GLY A 14 6.90 12.37 0.11
N ILE A 15 6.90 12.80 1.38
CA ILE A 15 7.45 12.02 2.49
C ILE A 15 6.71 10.68 2.61
N SER A 16 5.38 10.70 2.56
CA SER A 16 4.55 9.48 2.65
C SER A 16 4.89 8.49 1.53
N ALA A 17 5.00 8.98 0.29
CA ALA A 17 5.38 8.16 -0.85
C ALA A 17 6.80 7.57 -0.70
N LEU A 18 7.76 8.37 -0.22
CA LEU A 18 9.12 7.87 0.05
C LEU A 18 9.14 6.82 1.17
N SER A 19 8.37 7.02 2.24
CA SER A 19 8.22 6.04 3.32
C SER A 19 7.62 4.73 2.81
N ILE A 20 6.60 4.78 1.95
CA ILE A 20 6.02 3.59 1.30
C ILE A 20 7.09 2.87 0.48
N CYS A 21 7.83 3.58 -0.38
CA CYS A 21 8.90 2.99 -1.17
C CYS A 21 9.97 2.32 -0.28
N PHE A 22 10.39 2.98 0.80
CA PHE A 22 11.35 2.42 1.75
C PHE A 22 10.81 1.16 2.43
N LEU A 23 9.55 1.16 2.88
CA LEU A 23 8.94 0.03 3.57
C LEU A 23 8.65 -1.17 2.64
N CYS A 24 8.27 -0.93 1.39
CA CYS A 24 7.94 -1.98 0.42
C CYS A 24 9.19 -2.60 -0.23
N PHE A 25 10.20 -1.77 -0.51
CA PHE A 25 11.37 -2.18 -1.30
C PHE A 25 12.65 -2.34 -0.47
N SER A 26 12.58 -2.18 0.85
CA SER A 26 13.65 -2.65 1.73
C SER A 26 13.65 -4.19 1.78
N PRO A 27 14.83 -4.83 1.88
CA PRO A 27 14.92 -6.24 2.19
C PRO A 27 14.17 -6.54 3.49
N THR A 28 13.60 -7.74 3.60
CA THR A 28 12.96 -8.18 4.83
C THR A 28 13.91 -7.99 6.02
N LEU A 29 13.49 -7.16 6.98
CA LEU A 29 14.22 -7.00 8.23
C LEU A 29 14.35 -8.37 8.92
N PRO A 30 15.43 -8.62 9.68
CA PRO A 30 15.63 -9.88 10.42
C PRO A 30 14.64 -10.05 11.61
N ILE A 31 13.52 -9.33 11.60
CA ILE A 31 12.46 -9.42 12.59
C ILE A 31 11.50 -10.54 12.14
N LYS A 32 11.53 -11.67 12.84
CA LYS A 32 10.55 -12.73 12.65
C LYS A 32 9.23 -12.29 13.27
N LEU A 33 8.27 -11.90 12.42
CA LEU A 33 6.90 -11.66 12.86
C LEU A 33 6.27 -12.99 13.31
N PRO A 34 5.31 -12.98 14.25
CA PRO A 34 4.56 -14.17 14.63
C PRO A 34 3.94 -14.80 13.39
N SER A 35 4.31 -16.03 13.07
CA SER A 35 3.75 -16.76 11.94
C SER A 35 2.36 -17.27 12.31
N SER A 36 1.36 -17.03 11.46
CA SER A 36 0.08 -17.70 11.62
C SER A 36 0.27 -19.20 11.34
N ASN A 37 -0.54 -20.05 11.98
CA ASN A 37 -0.51 -21.51 11.75
C ASN A 37 -1.15 -21.91 10.40
N GLN A 38 -1.56 -20.94 9.59
CA GLN A 38 -2.24 -21.18 8.33
C GLN A 38 -1.20 -21.35 7.21
N ALA A 39 -1.28 -22.49 6.51
CA ALA A 39 -0.47 -22.69 5.32
C ALA A 39 -0.95 -21.75 4.20
N ILE A 40 -0.06 -20.86 3.75
CA ILE A 40 -0.33 -19.94 2.65
C ILE A 40 -0.13 -20.70 1.34
N SER A 41 -1.13 -20.66 0.46
CA SER A 41 -0.98 -21.21 -0.89
C SER A 41 -0.31 -20.19 -1.78
N PHE A 42 0.82 -20.57 -2.37
CA PHE A 42 1.58 -19.73 -3.29
C PHE A 42 2.08 -20.54 -4.48
N MET A 43 2.44 -19.84 -5.54
CA MET A 43 3.16 -20.40 -6.69
C MET A 43 4.49 -19.67 -6.86
N MET A 44 5.52 -20.38 -7.31
CA MET A 44 6.77 -19.73 -7.70
C MET A 44 6.66 -19.25 -9.14
N ILE A 45 6.89 -17.95 -9.36
CA ILE A 45 7.06 -17.38 -10.70
C ILE A 45 8.49 -16.86 -10.77
N GLY A 46 9.36 -17.61 -11.45
CA GLY A 46 10.80 -17.37 -11.44
C GLY A 46 11.37 -17.58 -10.03
N LYS A 47 11.95 -16.54 -9.43
CA LYS A 47 12.46 -16.58 -8.05
C LYS A 47 11.49 -15.97 -7.03
N ALA A 48 10.40 -15.36 -7.49
CA ALA A 48 9.42 -14.72 -6.63
C ALA A 48 8.34 -15.72 -6.17
N PRO A 49 8.09 -15.86 -4.86
CA PRO A 49 6.90 -16.51 -4.34
C PRO A 49 5.69 -15.59 -4.51
N VAL A 50 4.62 -16.11 -5.11
CA VAL A 50 3.40 -15.35 -5.42
C VAL A 50 2.19 -15.99 -4.74
N ALA A 51 1.66 -15.31 -3.73
CA ALA A 51 0.37 -15.59 -3.10
C ALA A 51 -0.75 -14.98 -3.96
N TYR A 52 -1.53 -15.83 -4.61
CA TYR A 52 -2.52 -15.42 -5.62
C TYR A 52 -3.97 -15.62 -5.16
N ILE A 53 -4.19 -16.29 -4.02
CA ILE A 53 -5.53 -16.53 -3.48
C ILE A 53 -5.92 -15.33 -2.63
N PRO A 54 -6.99 -14.59 -2.99
CA PRO A 54 -7.44 -13.49 -2.17
C PRO A 54 -8.03 -13.99 -0.85
N PHE A 55 -7.92 -13.17 0.19
CA PHE A 55 -8.47 -13.34 1.53
C PHE A 55 -7.87 -14.47 2.39
N GLN A 56 -6.77 -15.11 1.96
CA GLN A 56 -6.12 -16.16 2.75
C GLN A 56 -5.25 -15.61 3.91
N GLU A 57 -4.86 -14.33 3.86
CA GLU A 57 -3.88 -13.70 4.77
C GLU A 57 -4.46 -12.54 5.60
N LEU A 58 -5.79 -12.47 5.77
CA LEU A 58 -6.46 -11.36 6.48
C LEU A 58 -6.12 -11.29 7.97
N ASP A 59 -5.75 -12.41 8.58
CA ASP A 59 -5.32 -12.51 9.99
C ASP A 59 -3.86 -12.12 10.18
N GLN A 60 -3.10 -11.99 9.10
CA GLN A 60 -1.69 -11.65 9.17
C GLN A 60 -1.48 -10.15 9.44
N LEU A 61 -0.49 -9.86 10.28
CA LEU A 61 -0.12 -8.48 10.59
C LEU A 61 0.30 -7.69 9.34
N GLY A 62 0.92 -8.35 8.36
CA GLY A 62 1.37 -7.73 7.10
C GLY A 62 0.24 -7.03 6.34
N PHE A 63 -0.92 -7.68 6.24
CA PHE A 63 -2.12 -7.12 5.61
C PHE A 63 -2.52 -5.77 6.24
N TRP A 64 -2.59 -5.71 7.57
CA TRP A 64 -2.95 -4.50 8.30
C TRP A 64 -1.88 -3.41 8.21
N LEU A 65 -0.60 -3.78 8.20
CA LEU A 65 0.50 -2.84 8.03
C LEU A 65 0.44 -2.16 6.66
N ASN A 66 0.06 -2.88 5.60
CA ASN A 66 -0.10 -2.31 4.26
C ASN A 66 -1.25 -1.30 4.18
N ILE A 67 -2.36 -1.55 4.89
CA ILE A 67 -3.46 -0.58 5.06
C ILE A 67 -2.95 0.70 5.76
N ILE A 68 -2.27 0.54 6.91
CA ILE A 68 -1.80 1.68 7.71
C ILE A 68 -0.78 2.50 6.91
N MET A 69 0.13 1.84 6.20
CA MET A 69 1.19 2.46 5.41
C MET A 69 0.64 3.33 4.27
N THR A 70 -0.43 2.91 3.59
CA THR A 70 -1.00 3.64 2.45
C THR A 70 -2.08 4.65 2.82
N CYS A 71 -2.59 4.60 4.04
CA CYS A 71 -3.60 5.55 4.55
C CYS A 71 -3.17 7.04 4.46
N PRO A 72 -1.95 7.43 4.88
CA PRO A 72 -1.47 8.81 4.72
C PRO A 72 -1.50 9.32 3.28
N LEU A 73 -1.22 8.45 2.30
CA LEU A 73 -1.26 8.82 0.89
C LEU A 73 -2.67 9.20 0.44
N GLY A 74 -3.69 8.47 0.89
CA GLY A 74 -5.10 8.80 0.67
C GLY A 74 -5.51 10.13 1.32
N ILE A 75 -5.08 10.36 2.57
CA ILE A 75 -5.35 11.58 3.34
C ILE A 75 -4.86 12.82 2.58
N PHE A 76 -3.58 12.83 2.18
CA PHE A 76 -2.99 13.98 1.51
C PHE A 76 -3.52 14.16 0.08
N THR A 77 -3.90 13.07 -0.60
CA THR A 77 -4.59 13.16 -1.89
C THR A 77 -5.93 13.89 -1.75
N TYR A 78 -6.73 13.60 -0.72
CA TYR A 78 -7.96 14.34 -0.47
C TYR A 78 -7.70 15.84 -0.30
N ILE A 79 -6.77 16.18 0.60
CA ILE A 79 -6.44 17.58 0.93
C ILE A 79 -5.99 18.37 -0.30
N LEU A 80 -5.21 17.76 -1.19
CA LEU A 80 -4.66 18.43 -2.36
C LEU A 80 -5.62 18.51 -3.56
N PHE A 81 -6.51 17.51 -3.72
CA PHE A 81 -7.26 17.32 -4.96
C PHE A 81 -8.80 17.30 -4.81
N SER A 82 -9.35 17.29 -3.59
CA SER A 82 -10.80 17.41 -3.37
C SER A 82 -11.34 18.76 -3.89
N PRO A 83 -12.57 18.83 -4.48
CA PRO A 83 -13.55 17.76 -4.68
C PRO A 83 -13.48 17.08 -6.06
N LYS A 84 -12.35 17.18 -6.79
CA LYS A 84 -12.27 16.77 -8.21
C LYS A 84 -12.39 15.25 -8.43
N PHE A 85 -12.20 14.45 -7.39
CA PHE A 85 -12.18 13.00 -7.49
C PHE A 85 -13.57 12.40 -7.23
N LYS A 86 -14.11 11.68 -8.22
CA LYS A 86 -15.26 10.77 -8.02
C LYS A 86 -14.79 9.53 -7.25
N ILE A 87 -15.73 8.84 -6.58
CA ILE A 87 -15.45 7.56 -5.89
C ILE A 87 -14.69 6.57 -6.77
N SER A 88 -15.06 6.45 -8.05
CA SER A 88 -14.39 5.57 -9.01
C SER A 88 -12.92 5.91 -9.18
N HIS A 89 -12.56 7.20 -9.24
CA HIS A 89 -11.17 7.62 -9.36
C HIS A 89 -10.38 7.26 -8.10
N VAL A 90 -10.97 7.42 -6.92
CA VAL A 90 -10.30 7.06 -5.66
C VAL A 90 -9.99 5.56 -5.61
N ILE A 91 -10.98 4.73 -5.96
CA ILE A 91 -10.79 3.27 -5.98
C ILE A 91 -9.77 2.88 -7.05
N THR A 92 -9.91 3.37 -8.29
CA THR A 92 -8.98 3.03 -9.38
C THR A 92 -7.57 3.50 -9.06
N THR A 93 -7.38 4.68 -8.49
CA THR A 93 -6.06 5.14 -8.04
C THR A 93 -5.49 4.25 -6.95
N GLY A 94 -6.28 3.84 -5.96
CA GLY A 94 -5.86 2.89 -4.93
C GLY A 94 -5.40 1.54 -5.51
N ILE A 95 -6.17 0.99 -6.45
CA ILE A 95 -5.83 -0.26 -7.17
C ILE A 95 -4.52 -0.09 -7.94
N LEU A 96 -4.37 1.01 -8.68
CA LEU A 96 -3.15 1.28 -9.44
C LEU A 96 -1.93 1.42 -8.53
N ILE A 97 -2.07 2.05 -7.37
CA ILE A 97 -1.00 2.16 -6.37
C ILE A 97 -0.63 0.78 -5.84
N GLY A 98 -1.60 0.01 -5.34
CA GLY A 98 -1.37 -1.33 -4.80
C GLY A 98 -0.74 -2.27 -5.83
N PHE A 99 -1.26 -2.26 -7.07
CA PHE A 99 -0.70 -3.04 -8.17
C PHE A 99 0.72 -2.60 -8.52
N THR A 100 1.01 -1.30 -8.53
CA THR A 100 2.37 -0.80 -8.83
C THR A 100 3.37 -1.25 -7.77
N ILE A 101 2.99 -1.21 -6.49
CA ILE A 101 3.84 -1.66 -5.38
C ILE A 101 4.19 -3.15 -5.55
N GLU A 102 3.18 -4.00 -5.69
CA GLU A 102 3.37 -5.46 -5.86
C GLU A 102 4.11 -5.81 -7.15
N PHE A 103 3.85 -5.08 -8.24
CA PHE A 103 4.54 -5.31 -9.50
C PHE A 103 6.04 -4.98 -9.40
N ILE A 104 6.40 -3.91 -8.68
CA ILE A 104 7.81 -3.59 -8.44
C ILE A 104 8.42 -4.67 -7.53
N GLN A 105 7.74 -5.10 -6.46
CA GLN A 105 8.20 -6.18 -5.60
C GLN A 105 8.42 -7.50 -6.37
N PHE A 106 7.52 -7.82 -7.29
CA PHE A 106 7.67 -8.97 -8.19
C PHE A 106 8.95 -8.90 -9.01
N ILE A 107 9.29 -7.72 -9.55
CA ILE A 107 10.55 -7.51 -10.27
C ILE A 107 11.74 -7.64 -9.32
N THR A 108 11.71 -6.97 -8.17
CA THR A 108 12.85 -6.94 -7.23
C THR A 108 13.10 -8.31 -6.58
N ASP A 109 12.07 -9.12 -6.38
CA ASP A 109 12.20 -10.49 -5.87
C ASP A 109 12.73 -11.45 -6.93
N ASN A 110 12.32 -11.30 -8.19
CA ASN A 110 12.96 -12.03 -9.28
C ASN A 110 14.45 -11.68 -9.45
N LEU A 111 14.83 -10.46 -9.09
CA LEU A 111 16.23 -10.01 -9.04
C LEU A 111 16.94 -10.38 -7.72
N ALA A 112 16.27 -11.02 -6.77
CA ALA A 112 16.80 -11.38 -5.45
C ALA A 112 17.33 -10.17 -4.66
N ILE A 113 16.65 -9.02 -4.77
CA ILE A 113 17.00 -7.78 -4.04
C ILE A 113 16.27 -7.74 -2.70
N THR A 114 14.97 -8.02 -2.71
CA THR A 114 14.08 -7.80 -1.56
C THR A 114 13.76 -9.07 -0.78
N HIS A 115 13.71 -10.22 -1.45
CA HIS A 115 13.34 -11.53 -0.88
C HIS A 115 12.00 -11.51 -0.14
N ARG A 116 11.02 -10.81 -0.70
CA ARG A 116 9.66 -10.68 -0.20
C ARG A 116 8.74 -11.68 -0.89
N TRP A 117 7.48 -11.63 -0.50
CA TRP A 117 6.40 -12.34 -1.15
C TRP A 117 5.60 -11.31 -1.93
N VAL A 118 5.13 -11.71 -3.10
CA VAL A 118 4.16 -10.94 -3.87
C VAL A 118 2.79 -11.48 -3.49
N ASP A 119 1.90 -10.64 -3.01
CA ASP A 119 0.60 -11.05 -2.48
C ASP A 119 -0.54 -10.20 -3.05
N ILE A 120 -1.55 -10.86 -3.61
CA ILE A 120 -2.78 -10.19 -4.03
C ILE A 120 -3.49 -9.48 -2.85
N ASN A 121 -3.37 -10.00 -1.62
CA ASN A 121 -3.92 -9.36 -0.43
C ASN A 121 -3.22 -8.04 -0.13
N ASP A 122 -1.97 -7.86 -0.54
CA ASP A 122 -1.24 -6.61 -0.38
C ASP A 122 -1.72 -5.56 -1.39
N VAL A 123 -2.09 -5.94 -2.62
CA VAL A 123 -2.83 -5.04 -3.53
C VAL A 123 -4.13 -4.56 -2.89
N LEU A 124 -4.89 -5.48 -2.28
CA LEU A 124 -6.16 -5.18 -1.62
C LEU A 124 -5.96 -4.27 -0.40
N ALA A 125 -5.00 -4.59 0.46
CA ALA A 125 -4.65 -3.81 1.65
C ALA A 125 -4.21 -2.40 1.29
N ASN A 126 -3.31 -2.24 0.32
CA ASN A 126 -2.83 -0.95 -0.16
C ASN A 126 -3.98 -0.11 -0.77
N THR A 127 -4.89 -0.76 -1.51
CA THR A 127 -6.10 -0.12 -2.03
C THR A 127 -7.00 0.36 -0.91
N LEU A 128 -7.26 -0.51 0.08
CA LEU A 128 -8.11 -0.20 1.23
C LEU A 128 -7.53 0.94 2.06
N GLY A 129 -6.23 0.93 2.36
CA GLY A 129 -5.57 2.01 3.08
C GLY A 129 -5.73 3.35 2.38
N PHE A 130 -5.44 3.41 1.08
CA PHE A 130 -5.64 4.63 0.29
C PHE A 130 -7.09 5.14 0.32
N VAL A 131 -8.07 4.25 0.10
CA VAL A 131 -9.50 4.61 0.11
C VAL A 131 -9.93 5.09 1.50
N VAL A 132 -9.56 4.37 2.56
CA VAL A 132 -9.86 4.74 3.95
C VAL A 132 -9.27 6.10 4.28
N GLY A 133 -8.00 6.34 3.97
CA GLY A 133 -7.35 7.63 4.21
C GLY A 133 -8.05 8.80 3.49
N TYR A 134 -8.42 8.60 2.22
CA TYR A 134 -9.16 9.60 1.45
C TYR A 134 -10.52 9.93 2.09
N TYR A 135 -11.28 8.91 2.49
CA TYR A 135 -12.62 9.08 3.05
C TYR A 135 -12.60 9.59 4.49
N LEU A 136 -11.60 9.23 5.30
CA LEU A 136 -11.41 9.82 6.63
C LEU A 136 -11.25 11.34 6.54
N SER A 137 -10.39 11.82 5.64
CA SER A 137 -10.24 13.26 5.41
C SER A 137 -11.53 13.91 4.91
N LYS A 138 -12.27 13.23 4.02
CA LYS A 138 -13.57 13.71 3.52
C LYS A 138 -14.63 13.82 4.61
N LEU A 139 -14.60 12.92 5.60
CA LEU A 139 -15.53 12.95 6.73
C LEU A 139 -15.18 14.07 7.71
N ILE A 140 -13.90 14.36 7.92
CA ILE A 140 -13.42 15.43 8.81
C ILE A 140 -13.63 16.83 8.20
N ASP A 141 -13.57 16.94 6.88
CA ASP A 141 -13.75 18.21 6.15
C ASP A 141 -15.22 18.65 6.02
N LYS A 142 -16.16 17.81 6.45
CA LYS A 142 -17.60 18.14 6.55
C LYS A 142 -17.93 18.75 7.90
#